data_AF-A0A951X2M9-F1
#
_entry.id   AF-A0A951X2M9-F1
#
_cell.length_a   1.000
_cell.length_b   1.000
_cell.length_c   1.000
_cell.angle_alpha   90.00
_cell.angle_beta   90.00
_cell.angle_gamma   90.00
#
_symmetry.space_group_name_H-M   'P 1'
#
loop_
_entity.id
_entity.type
_entity.pdbx_description
1 polymer ?
#
loop_
_entity_poly.entity_id
_entity_poly.type
_entity_poly.pdbx_seq_one_letter_code
_entity_poly.pdbx_strand_id
1 'polypeptide(L)'
;EVPPAVALTGDRQYMLLLNEQGSVVERLLWTRRDSQQWEMLSFDLTKHAGKTLRLSFGVVNDGAGGVTSMFVDDVALLVCRTAAPDAGRNYLPLIHNDAIPTPEPVPSPTPPPDGPLWPEPPGAIELFAPVAGERYRSPFEVIGYARTFEGNVYFRLLDPDGNSLGQHRARAGMSAYDFFRGYLRFEVTKEMTATLEVYEAAAADQPPISSVQVPIVLEPGQRLIDLNAPELGSTVCGRVPVQGYSNTFEANVVVELSARDGSLLEQTTAMGGNLGIYAEFATYFDFVVTSPRAALIGAQEISPRDGMAVDHVRVPVSLYPAGHSACP
;
A
#
# COMPACT_ATOMS: atom_id res chain seq x y z
N GLU A 1 -8.20 -3.25 -37.51
CA GLU A 1 -7.28 -4.30 -37.98
C GLU A 1 -5.89 -3.91 -37.51
N VAL A 2 -5.28 -4.70 -36.62
CA VAL A 2 -3.92 -4.45 -36.14
C VAL A 2 -2.97 -4.90 -37.25
N PRO A 3 -2.05 -4.05 -37.74
CA PRO A 3 -1.13 -4.44 -38.80
C PRO A 3 -0.27 -5.63 -38.36
N PRO A 4 0.14 -6.51 -39.28
CA PRO A 4 0.94 -7.68 -38.93
C PRO A 4 2.24 -7.26 -38.23
N ALA A 5 2.60 -7.99 -37.18
CA ALA A 5 3.79 -7.74 -36.38
C ALA A 5 5.06 -7.91 -37.24
N VAL A 6 5.62 -6.80 -37.69
CA VAL A 6 6.99 -6.76 -38.20
C VAL A 6 7.91 -7.15 -37.03
N ALA A 7 8.86 -8.06 -37.28
CA ALA A 7 9.89 -8.37 -36.30
C ALA A 7 10.72 -7.11 -36.04
N LEU A 8 10.46 -6.43 -34.92
CA LEU A 8 11.22 -5.27 -34.49
C LEU A 8 12.56 -5.75 -33.89
N THR A 9 13.67 -5.40 -34.54
CA THR A 9 15.01 -5.45 -33.96
C THR A 9 15.28 -4.16 -33.20
N GLY A 10 15.56 -4.27 -31.91
CA GLY A 10 15.91 -3.14 -31.03
C GLY A 10 14.92 -2.86 -29.90
N ASP A 11 14.92 -1.63 -29.41
CA ASP A 11 13.98 -1.13 -28.38
C ASP A 11 12.51 -1.46 -28.69
N ARG A 12 11.70 -1.76 -27.66
CA ARG A 12 10.26 -2.00 -27.83
C ARG A 12 9.44 -1.73 -26.57
N GLN A 13 8.17 -1.42 -26.77
CA GLN A 13 7.07 -1.49 -25.82
C GLN A 13 6.27 -2.76 -26.11
N TYR A 14 5.89 -3.51 -25.07
CA TYR A 14 5.16 -4.76 -25.22
C TYR A 14 4.05 -4.94 -24.20
N MET A 15 3.10 -5.79 -24.58
CA MET A 15 2.08 -6.36 -23.71
C MET A 15 1.92 -7.84 -24.05
N LEU A 16 2.10 -8.70 -23.06
CA LEU A 16 2.08 -10.16 -23.19
C LEU A 16 0.96 -10.75 -22.34
N LEU A 17 0.30 -11.77 -22.86
CA LEU A 17 -0.43 -12.74 -22.05
C LEU A 17 0.47 -13.92 -21.78
N LEU A 18 0.62 -14.26 -20.50
CA LEU A 18 1.40 -15.39 -20.02
C LEU A 18 0.45 -16.42 -19.38
N ASN A 19 0.79 -17.70 -19.47
CA ASN A 19 0.14 -18.72 -18.65
C ASN A 19 0.67 -18.68 -17.21
N GLU A 20 0.15 -19.55 -16.35
CA GLU A 20 0.57 -19.67 -14.95
C GLU A 20 2.06 -20.01 -14.79
N GLN A 21 2.65 -20.71 -15.76
CA GLN A 21 4.06 -21.07 -15.78
C GLN A 21 4.96 -19.96 -16.37
N GLY A 22 4.41 -18.78 -16.68
CA GLY A 22 5.15 -17.64 -17.22
C GLY A 22 5.50 -17.74 -18.70
N SER A 23 5.01 -18.76 -19.42
CA SER A 23 5.20 -18.90 -20.86
C SER A 23 4.28 -17.95 -21.63
N VAL A 24 4.79 -17.31 -22.67
CA VAL A 24 4.02 -16.39 -23.52
C VAL A 24 2.96 -17.17 -24.32
N VAL A 25 1.69 -16.88 -24.02
CA VAL A 25 0.52 -17.40 -24.74
C VAL A 25 0.19 -16.52 -25.93
N GLU A 26 0.30 -15.19 -25.77
CA GLU A 26 0.02 -14.23 -26.83
C GLU A 26 0.78 -12.92 -26.61
N ARG A 27 1.12 -12.24 -27.70
CA ARG A 27 1.68 -10.87 -27.68
C ARG A 27 0.59 -9.91 -28.13
N LEU A 28 -0.02 -9.21 -27.18
CA LEU A 28 -1.08 -8.23 -27.46
C LEU A 28 -0.49 -6.93 -28.04
N LEU A 29 0.67 -6.49 -27.53
CA LEU A 29 1.39 -5.33 -28.05
C LEU A 29 2.86 -5.70 -28.29
N TRP A 30 3.38 -5.27 -29.44
CA TRP A 30 4.80 -5.37 -29.79
C TRP A 30 5.16 -4.22 -30.73
N THR A 31 5.56 -3.09 -30.18
CA THR A 31 5.74 -1.87 -30.95
C THR A 31 6.89 -1.02 -30.42
N ARG A 32 7.18 0.10 -31.10
CA ARG A 32 8.03 1.17 -30.58
C ARG A 32 7.40 2.47 -31.08
N ARG A 33 6.66 3.16 -30.21
CA ARG A 33 5.91 4.38 -30.55
C ARG A 33 6.21 5.50 -29.55
N ASP A 34 6.33 6.70 -30.09
CA ASP A 34 6.48 7.95 -29.34
C ASP A 34 5.44 8.96 -29.81
N SER A 35 4.17 8.68 -29.56
CA SER A 35 3.07 9.57 -29.94
C SER A 35 2.85 10.73 -28.96
N GLN A 36 3.52 10.69 -27.80
CA GLN A 36 3.48 11.73 -26.75
C GLN A 36 2.06 12.16 -26.32
N GLN A 37 1.10 11.25 -26.47
CA GLN A 37 -0.30 11.43 -26.08
C GLN A 37 -0.85 10.10 -25.57
N TRP A 38 -1.84 10.16 -24.68
CA TRP A 38 -2.51 8.96 -24.17
C TRP A 38 -3.31 8.27 -25.28
N GLU A 39 -3.04 6.99 -25.50
CA GLU A 39 -3.74 6.16 -26.49
C GLU A 39 -4.49 5.03 -25.79
N MET A 40 -5.80 4.96 -25.98
CA MET A 40 -6.61 3.86 -25.48
C MET A 40 -6.40 2.62 -26.38
N LEU A 41 -6.00 1.50 -25.78
CA LEU A 41 -5.90 0.21 -26.45
C LEU A 41 -6.95 -0.76 -25.91
N SER A 42 -7.51 -1.59 -26.80
CA SER A 42 -8.50 -2.61 -26.44
C SER A 42 -8.23 -3.90 -27.20
N PHE A 43 -8.31 -5.03 -26.49
CA PHE A 43 -8.00 -6.36 -27.02
C PHE A 43 -9.12 -7.32 -26.64
N ASP A 44 -9.63 -8.08 -27.61
CA ASP A 44 -10.61 -9.13 -27.35
C ASP A 44 -9.90 -10.39 -26.82
N LEU A 45 -10.17 -10.72 -25.56
CA LEU A 45 -9.60 -11.88 -24.88
C LEU A 45 -10.58 -13.05 -24.77
N THR A 46 -11.74 -13.00 -25.44
CA THR A 46 -12.81 -14.00 -25.31
C THR A 46 -12.34 -15.43 -25.59
N LYS A 47 -11.38 -15.63 -26.50
CA LYS A 47 -10.77 -16.94 -26.79
C LYS A 47 -10.00 -17.57 -25.62
N HIS A 48 -9.71 -16.79 -24.59
CA HIS A 48 -9.04 -17.21 -23.37
C HIS A 48 -9.99 -17.33 -22.18
N ALA A 49 -11.31 -17.22 -22.40
CA ALA A 49 -12.30 -17.37 -21.35
C ALA A 49 -12.12 -18.72 -20.60
N GLY A 50 -12.22 -18.66 -19.28
CA GLY A 50 -12.02 -19.82 -18.41
C GLY A 50 -10.56 -20.23 -18.15
N LYS A 51 -9.57 -19.42 -18.57
CA LYS A 51 -8.15 -19.66 -18.26
C LYS A 51 -7.62 -18.61 -17.29
N THR A 52 -6.77 -19.03 -16.37
CA THR A 52 -5.93 -18.14 -15.57
C THR A 52 -4.75 -17.66 -16.43
N LEU A 53 -4.66 -16.35 -16.64
CA LEU A 53 -3.59 -15.72 -17.40
C LEU A 53 -2.98 -14.56 -16.63
N ARG A 54 -1.72 -14.25 -16.90
CA ARG A 54 -1.04 -13.04 -16.41
C ARG A 54 -0.85 -12.06 -17.56
N LEU A 55 -1.22 -10.81 -17.34
CA LEU A 55 -0.96 -9.71 -18.27
C LEU A 55 0.35 -9.05 -17.87
N SER A 56 1.32 -8.99 -18.78
CA SER A 56 2.63 -8.37 -18.55
C SER A 56 2.84 -7.21 -19.51
N PHE A 57 3.06 -6.03 -18.96
CA PHE A 57 3.45 -4.84 -19.69
C PHE A 57 4.95 -4.63 -19.51
N GLY A 58 5.63 -4.15 -20.54
CA GLY A 58 7.02 -3.77 -20.35
C GLY A 58 7.66 -3.08 -21.54
N VAL A 59 8.90 -2.67 -21.31
CA VAL A 59 9.77 -2.10 -22.33
C VAL A 59 11.06 -2.89 -22.37
N VAL A 60 11.62 -3.06 -23.57
CA VAL A 60 13.00 -3.52 -23.76
C VAL A 60 13.77 -2.34 -24.31
N ASN A 61 14.90 -2.03 -23.68
CA ASN A 61 15.91 -1.14 -24.23
C ASN A 61 17.11 -1.97 -24.67
N ASP A 62 17.57 -1.80 -25.91
CA ASP A 62 18.62 -2.61 -26.53
C ASP A 62 20.04 -2.13 -26.19
N GLY A 63 20.17 -0.98 -25.53
CA GLY A 63 21.44 -0.40 -25.11
C GLY A 63 22.18 0.39 -26.18
N ALA A 64 21.61 0.60 -27.37
CA ALA A 64 22.23 1.31 -28.50
C ALA A 64 22.01 2.84 -28.50
N GLY A 65 21.45 3.40 -27.41
CA GLY A 65 21.21 4.84 -27.23
C GLY A 65 19.75 5.25 -27.50
N GLY A 66 19.29 6.28 -26.77
CA GLY A 66 17.86 6.60 -26.65
C GLY A 66 17.19 5.81 -25.52
N VAL A 67 16.05 6.29 -25.03
CA VAL A 67 15.26 5.62 -23.99
C VAL A 67 13.86 5.38 -24.53
N THR A 68 13.46 4.13 -24.59
CA THR A 68 12.08 3.73 -24.82
C THR A 68 11.42 3.47 -23.48
N SER A 69 10.40 4.26 -23.17
CA SER A 69 9.56 4.14 -21.97
C SER A 69 8.10 3.89 -22.36
N MET A 70 7.30 3.45 -21.40
CA MET A 70 5.86 3.29 -21.54
C MET A 70 5.21 3.71 -20.24
N PHE A 71 4.16 4.53 -20.33
CA PHE A 71 3.25 4.82 -19.23
C PHE A 71 1.95 4.08 -19.51
N VAL A 72 1.39 3.43 -18.50
CA VAL A 72 0.15 2.66 -18.61
C VAL A 72 -0.73 3.11 -17.46
N ASP A 73 -1.99 3.43 -17.76
CA ASP A 73 -2.99 3.84 -16.78
C ASP A 73 -4.36 3.28 -17.18
N ASP A 74 -5.31 3.28 -16.24
CA ASP A 74 -6.71 2.86 -16.45
C ASP A 74 -6.89 1.45 -17.06
N VAL A 75 -6.04 0.49 -16.67
CA VAL A 75 -6.14 -0.89 -17.18
C VAL A 75 -7.39 -1.56 -16.64
N ALA A 76 -8.30 -1.93 -17.54
CA ALA A 76 -9.53 -2.65 -17.21
C ALA A 76 -9.74 -3.90 -18.08
N LEU A 77 -10.26 -4.96 -17.46
CA LEU A 77 -10.76 -6.18 -18.08
C LEU A 77 -12.29 -6.25 -17.92
N LEU A 78 -12.98 -6.28 -19.04
CA LEU A 78 -14.42 -6.52 -19.08
C LEU A 78 -14.67 -8.04 -19.18
N VAL A 79 -15.35 -8.60 -18.17
CA VAL A 79 -15.72 -10.02 -18.14
C VAL A 79 -17.24 -10.13 -18.04
N CYS A 80 -17.89 -10.69 -19.06
CA CYS A 80 -19.32 -11.00 -19.01
C CYS A 80 -19.54 -12.26 -18.16
N ARG A 81 -20.06 -12.13 -16.93
CA ARG A 81 -20.51 -13.28 -16.14
C ARG A 81 -21.98 -13.56 -16.44
N THR A 82 -22.33 -14.80 -16.79
CA THR A 82 -23.73 -15.24 -16.87
C THR A 82 -24.27 -15.52 -15.46
N ALA A 83 -24.44 -14.48 -14.64
CA ALA A 83 -25.34 -14.40 -13.47
C ALA A 83 -25.17 -13.04 -12.73
N ALA A 84 -25.63 -11.94 -13.33
CA ALA A 84 -26.15 -10.70 -12.72
C ALA A 84 -26.18 -9.59 -13.81
N PRO A 85 -27.12 -8.62 -13.80
CA PRO A 85 -27.34 -7.68 -14.92
C PRO A 85 -26.24 -6.62 -15.12
N ASP A 86 -25.23 -6.54 -14.26
CA ASP A 86 -24.27 -5.44 -14.27
C ASP A 86 -22.93 -5.89 -14.88
N ALA A 87 -22.83 -5.87 -16.22
CA ALA A 87 -21.58 -6.03 -16.95
C ALA A 87 -20.71 -4.76 -16.83
N GLY A 88 -20.11 -4.55 -15.65
CA GLY A 88 -19.17 -3.45 -15.39
C GLY A 88 -17.73 -3.73 -15.86
N ARG A 89 -16.99 -2.67 -16.21
CA ARG A 89 -15.53 -2.73 -16.40
C ARG A 89 -14.87 -3.10 -15.06
N ASN A 90 -14.00 -4.11 -15.04
CA ASN A 90 -13.22 -4.41 -13.83
C ASN A 90 -11.80 -3.90 -14.03
N TYR A 91 -11.28 -3.10 -13.12
CA TYR A 91 -9.87 -2.69 -13.18
C TYR A 91 -8.98 -3.89 -12.81
N LEU A 92 -7.92 -4.11 -13.57
CA LEU A 92 -6.98 -5.20 -13.32
C LEU A 92 -5.97 -4.81 -12.22
N PRO A 93 -5.50 -5.79 -11.41
CA PRO A 93 -5.72 -7.24 -11.55
C PRO A 93 -7.09 -7.72 -11.05
N LEU A 94 -7.71 -8.63 -11.81
CA LEU A 94 -8.92 -9.35 -11.43
C LEU A 94 -8.52 -10.67 -10.75
N ILE A 95 -8.81 -10.79 -9.45
CA ILE A 95 -8.60 -12.02 -8.68
C ILE A 95 -9.91 -12.82 -8.67
N HIS A 96 -9.89 -14.02 -9.25
CA HIS A 96 -10.99 -14.99 -9.15
C HIS A 96 -10.62 -16.07 -8.13
N ASN A 97 -11.48 -16.29 -7.13
CA ASN A 97 -11.36 -17.40 -6.19
C ASN A 97 -11.88 -18.69 -6.84
N ASP A 98 -11.03 -19.71 -7.00
CA ASP A 98 -11.48 -21.07 -7.25
C ASP A 98 -11.61 -21.85 -5.93
N ALA A 99 -12.83 -22.36 -5.71
CA ALA A 99 -13.28 -23.38 -4.75
C ALA A 99 -13.21 -23.09 -3.23
N ILE A 100 -14.40 -23.05 -2.62
CA ILE A 100 -14.64 -23.11 -1.16
C ILE A 100 -14.63 -24.59 -0.71
N PRO A 101 -13.79 -25.05 0.24
CA PRO A 101 -14.02 -26.31 0.92
C PRO A 101 -15.17 -26.16 1.93
N THR A 102 -16.05 -27.16 1.97
CA THR A 102 -17.21 -27.24 2.89
C THR A 102 -16.75 -27.21 4.36
N PRO A 103 -17.25 -26.29 5.21
CA PRO A 103 -16.88 -26.28 6.63
C PRO A 103 -17.67 -27.32 7.42
N GLU A 104 -16.96 -28.05 8.27
CA GLU A 104 -17.48 -28.90 9.35
C GLU A 104 -18.00 -27.99 10.50
N PRO A 105 -19.09 -28.34 11.22
CA PRO A 105 -19.71 -27.42 12.18
C PRO A 105 -18.84 -27.21 13.43
N VAL A 106 -18.28 -26.01 13.57
CA VAL A 106 -17.61 -25.52 14.79
C VAL A 106 -18.66 -24.88 15.71
N PRO A 107 -18.66 -25.15 17.03
CA PRO A 107 -19.58 -24.49 17.95
C PRO A 107 -19.34 -22.97 17.98
N SER A 108 -20.46 -22.24 17.89
CA SER A 108 -20.52 -20.78 17.82
C SER A 108 -19.91 -20.13 19.09
N PRO A 109 -18.89 -19.25 18.98
CA PRO A 109 -18.42 -18.49 20.12
C PRO A 109 -19.48 -17.46 20.53
N THR A 110 -19.66 -17.28 21.83
CA THR A 110 -20.45 -16.20 22.43
C THR A 110 -19.93 -14.85 21.90
N PRO A 111 -20.81 -13.93 21.43
CA PRO A 111 -20.36 -12.67 20.85
C PRO A 111 -19.61 -11.82 21.89
N PRO A 112 -18.48 -11.19 21.52
CA PRO A 112 -17.85 -10.17 22.36
C PRO A 112 -18.83 -9.00 22.55
N PRO A 113 -18.67 -8.17 23.60
CA PRO A 113 -19.53 -7.02 23.80
C PRO A 113 -19.48 -6.09 22.58
N ASP A 114 -20.65 -5.69 22.08
CA ASP A 114 -20.88 -4.89 20.86
C ASP A 114 -20.30 -3.46 20.97
N GLY A 115 -18.97 -3.34 20.93
CA GLY A 115 -18.25 -2.08 20.76
C GLY A 115 -17.84 -1.83 19.31
N PRO A 116 -17.55 -0.59 18.91
CA PRO A 116 -16.94 -0.32 17.61
C PRO A 116 -15.62 -1.08 17.50
N LEU A 117 -15.37 -1.68 16.34
CA LEU A 117 -14.16 -2.47 16.10
C LEU A 117 -12.87 -1.69 16.35
N TRP A 118 -12.91 -0.40 16.00
CA TRP A 118 -11.91 0.58 16.37
C TRP A 118 -12.43 1.41 17.55
N PRO A 119 -12.14 1.03 18.81
CA PRO A 119 -12.55 1.81 19.97
C PRO A 119 -11.88 3.20 19.99
N GLU A 120 -12.52 4.20 20.60
CA GLU A 120 -11.93 5.52 20.75
C GLU A 120 -10.67 5.45 21.64
N PRO A 121 -9.52 6.01 21.21
CA PRO A 121 -8.34 6.12 22.07
C PRO A 121 -8.56 7.14 23.21
N PRO A 122 -7.70 7.14 24.26
CA PRO A 122 -7.84 8.07 25.38
C PRO A 122 -7.69 9.55 25.01
N GLY A 123 -6.99 9.86 23.92
CA GLY A 123 -6.73 11.21 23.44
C GLY A 123 -7.28 11.44 22.04
N ALA A 124 -7.39 12.71 21.64
CA ALA A 124 -7.96 13.11 20.35
C ALA A 124 -7.18 12.61 19.13
N ILE A 125 -5.92 12.22 19.30
CA ILE A 125 -5.00 11.80 18.24
C ILE A 125 -4.27 10.53 18.73
N GLU A 126 -4.28 9.49 17.91
CA GLU A 126 -3.45 8.29 18.04
C GLU A 126 -2.66 8.11 16.75
N LEU A 127 -1.37 7.76 16.85
CA LEU A 127 -0.48 7.58 15.71
C LEU A 127 -0.12 6.11 15.50
N PHE A 128 -0.16 5.68 14.24
CA PHE A 128 0.30 4.37 13.80
C PHE A 128 1.60 4.48 13.00
N ALA A 129 1.83 5.55 12.25
CA ALA A 129 3.12 5.82 11.63
C ALA A 129 3.40 7.33 11.69
N PRO A 130 4.66 7.75 11.92
CA PRO A 130 5.85 6.94 12.21
C PRO A 130 5.85 6.30 13.61
N VAL A 131 6.76 5.35 13.84
CA VAL A 131 6.99 4.72 15.15
C VAL A 131 8.16 5.40 15.86
N ALA A 132 8.03 5.55 17.18
CA ALA A 132 9.05 6.19 17.99
C ALA A 132 10.39 5.43 17.95
N GLY A 133 11.48 6.16 17.74
CA GLY A 133 12.85 5.64 17.72
C GLY A 133 13.31 5.03 16.40
N GLU A 134 12.42 4.89 15.41
CA GLU A 134 12.76 4.34 14.09
C GLU A 134 13.31 5.40 13.13
N ARG A 135 13.80 4.94 11.97
CA ARG A 135 14.46 5.78 10.97
C ARG A 135 13.56 6.08 9.78
N TYR A 136 13.59 7.30 9.30
CA TYR A 136 12.75 7.75 8.19
C TYR A 136 13.51 8.64 7.21
N ARG A 137 13.20 8.46 5.93
CA ARG A 137 13.65 9.29 4.81
C ARG A 137 12.48 10.08 4.23
N SER A 138 12.79 11.02 3.35
CA SER A 138 11.80 11.95 2.80
C SER A 138 11.16 11.40 1.51
N PRO A 139 9.84 11.58 1.31
CA PRO A 139 8.84 11.84 2.34
C PRO A 139 8.56 10.59 3.19
N PHE A 140 8.07 10.76 4.42
CA PHE A 140 7.43 9.65 5.14
C PHE A 140 5.92 9.90 5.33
N GLU A 141 5.18 8.82 5.57
CA GLU A 141 3.75 8.85 5.85
C GLU A 141 3.48 9.07 7.34
N VAL A 142 2.58 10.00 7.64
CA VAL A 142 1.97 10.15 8.95
C VAL A 142 0.58 9.55 8.86
N ILE A 143 0.35 8.46 9.59
CA ILE A 143 -0.91 7.72 9.62
C ILE A 143 -1.38 7.62 11.06
N GLY A 144 -2.67 7.85 11.28
CA GLY A 144 -3.25 7.73 12.61
C GLY A 144 -4.77 7.69 12.60
N TYR A 145 -5.32 7.79 13.80
CA TYR A 145 -6.75 7.82 14.07
C TYR A 145 -7.04 9.03 14.95
N ALA A 146 -7.93 9.92 14.51
CA ALA A 146 -8.17 11.17 15.22
C ALA A 146 -9.60 11.67 15.12
N ARG A 147 -10.00 12.41 16.15
CA ARG A 147 -11.19 13.25 16.18
C ARG A 147 -10.81 14.63 16.69
N THR A 148 -10.88 15.63 15.84
CA THR A 148 -10.59 17.04 16.17
C THR A 148 -11.80 17.93 15.94
N PHE A 149 -11.83 19.11 16.54
CA PHE A 149 -12.93 20.05 16.47
C PHE A 149 -13.27 20.47 15.02
N GLU A 150 -12.25 20.67 14.18
CA GLU A 150 -12.40 21.10 12.78
C GLU A 150 -12.19 19.98 11.74
N GLY A 151 -11.99 18.73 12.18
CA GLY A 151 -11.71 17.60 11.28
C GLY A 151 -10.37 17.72 10.55
N ASN A 152 -9.40 18.40 11.15
CA ASN A 152 -8.04 18.52 10.63
C ASN A 152 -7.00 18.16 11.69
N VAL A 153 -5.88 17.61 11.25
CA VAL A 153 -4.65 17.43 12.04
C VAL A 153 -3.49 18.08 11.31
N TYR A 154 -2.58 18.66 12.08
CA TYR A 154 -1.41 19.37 11.59
C TYR A 154 -0.15 18.63 12.00
N PHE A 155 0.80 18.55 11.08
CA PHE A 155 2.08 17.89 11.29
C PHE A 155 3.17 18.95 11.26
N ARG A 156 4.09 18.87 12.20
CA ARG A 156 5.31 19.67 12.20
C ARG A 156 6.48 18.79 12.61
N LEU A 157 7.47 18.69 11.73
CA LEU A 157 8.72 18.01 12.01
C LEU A 157 9.73 19.02 12.55
N LEU A 158 10.27 18.76 13.73
CA LEU A 158 11.18 19.64 14.45
C LEU A 158 12.57 19.03 14.52
N ASP A 159 13.59 19.84 14.27
CA ASP A 159 14.98 19.48 14.58
C ASP A 159 15.25 19.51 16.10
N PRO A 160 16.44 19.10 16.57
CA PRO A 160 16.78 19.11 18.00
C PRO A 160 16.78 20.50 18.64
N ASP A 161 16.94 21.55 17.85
CA ASP A 161 16.94 22.94 18.30
C ASP A 161 15.51 23.53 18.33
N GLY A 162 14.50 22.76 17.88
CA GLY A 162 13.10 23.15 17.82
C GLY A 162 12.70 23.90 16.54
N ASN A 163 13.56 23.95 15.52
CA ASN A 163 13.22 24.56 14.24
C ASN A 163 12.40 23.59 13.37
N SER A 164 11.44 24.15 12.62
CA SER A 164 10.59 23.38 11.72
C SER A 164 11.34 22.97 10.45
N LEU A 165 11.51 21.66 10.24
CA LEU A 165 12.06 21.06 9.01
C LEU A 165 11.01 20.84 7.92
N GLY A 166 9.74 20.67 8.31
CA GLY A 166 8.64 20.45 7.38
C GLY A 166 7.29 20.47 8.09
N GLN A 167 6.24 20.85 7.37
CA GLN A 167 4.87 20.91 7.88
C GLN A 167 3.88 20.39 6.87
N HIS A 168 2.77 19.85 7.35
CA HIS A 168 1.66 19.39 6.52
C HIS A 168 0.34 19.42 7.28
N ARG A 169 -0.77 19.28 6.57
CA ARG A 169 -2.11 19.13 7.15
C ARG A 169 -2.82 17.97 6.48
N ALA A 170 -3.47 17.12 7.27
CA ALA A 170 -4.36 16.09 6.79
C ALA A 170 -5.78 16.29 7.33
N ARG A 171 -6.77 15.75 6.60
CA ARG A 171 -8.14 15.63 7.12
C ARG A 171 -8.21 14.46 8.10
N ALA A 172 -9.00 14.65 9.15
CA ALA A 172 -9.28 13.68 10.20
C ALA A 172 -10.78 13.69 10.52
N GLY A 173 -11.18 12.87 11.49
CA GLY A 173 -12.56 12.84 11.97
C GLY A 173 -12.97 14.13 12.70
N MET A 174 -14.25 14.51 12.59
CA MET A 174 -14.81 15.69 13.27
C MET A 174 -15.91 15.29 14.26
N SER A 175 -17.00 14.70 13.77
CA SER A 175 -18.12 14.22 14.61
C SER A 175 -17.84 12.85 15.23
N ALA A 176 -16.97 12.06 14.62
CA ALA A 176 -16.48 10.77 15.08
C ALA A 176 -14.99 10.67 14.78
N TYR A 177 -14.28 9.70 15.37
CA TYR A 177 -12.91 9.41 14.97
C TYR A 177 -12.88 8.84 13.55
N ASP A 178 -11.89 9.28 12.78
CA ASP A 178 -11.61 8.76 11.44
C ASP A 178 -10.10 8.59 11.25
N PHE A 179 -9.72 7.71 10.32
CA PHE A 179 -8.31 7.58 9.96
C PHE A 179 -7.85 8.79 9.17
N PHE A 180 -6.59 9.15 9.36
CA PHE A 180 -5.95 10.19 8.57
C PHE A 180 -4.64 9.67 7.99
N ARG A 181 -4.27 10.27 6.85
CA ARG A 181 -2.98 10.07 6.20
C ARG A 181 -2.50 11.41 5.65
N GLY A 182 -1.20 11.67 5.76
CA GLY A 182 -0.53 12.69 4.96
C GLY A 182 0.96 12.42 4.84
N TYR A 183 1.61 13.20 3.99
CA TYR A 183 3.03 13.01 3.66
C TYR A 183 3.83 14.21 4.12
N LEU A 184 4.88 13.97 4.90
CA LEU A 184 5.79 15.02 5.33
C LEU A 184 7.09 14.93 4.55
N ARG A 185 7.41 16.00 3.83
CA ARG A 185 8.67 16.17 3.08
C ARG A 185 9.63 17.02 3.90
N PHE A 186 10.88 16.60 3.93
CA PHE A 186 11.99 17.33 4.55
C PHE A 186 13.28 17.10 3.75
N GLU A 187 14.33 17.84 4.08
CA GLU A 187 15.67 17.65 3.54
C GLU A 187 16.68 17.69 4.69
N VAL A 188 17.51 16.66 4.78
CA VAL A 188 18.64 16.59 5.71
C VAL A 188 19.86 16.05 4.97
N THR A 189 21.04 16.55 5.33
CA THR A 189 22.31 16.17 4.70
C THR A 189 23.09 15.14 5.51
N LYS A 190 22.66 14.88 6.75
CA LYS A 190 23.23 13.87 7.66
C LYS A 190 22.13 13.29 8.53
N GLU A 191 22.39 12.11 9.07
CA GLU A 191 21.52 11.48 10.07
C GLU A 191 21.36 12.39 11.29
N MET A 192 20.15 12.55 11.80
CA MET A 192 19.86 13.35 12.98
C MET A 192 18.57 12.93 13.69
N THR A 193 18.50 13.14 15.00
CA THR A 193 17.22 13.01 15.74
C THR A 193 16.28 14.15 15.37
N ALA A 194 14.98 13.87 15.36
CA ALA A 194 13.93 14.86 15.16
C ALA A 194 12.70 14.49 16.00
N THR A 195 11.80 15.45 16.18
CA THR A 195 10.50 15.21 16.81
C THR A 195 9.41 15.51 15.80
N LEU A 196 8.59 14.52 15.47
CA LEU A 196 7.32 14.77 14.80
C LEU A 196 6.30 15.20 15.85
N GLU A 197 5.72 16.38 15.67
CA GLU A 197 4.55 16.82 16.40
C GLU A 197 3.30 16.70 15.51
N VAL A 198 2.29 15.99 15.99
CA VAL A 198 0.95 15.90 15.35
C VAL A 198 -0.07 16.49 16.30
N TYR A 199 -0.75 17.54 15.86
CA TYR A 199 -1.54 18.36 16.77
C TYR A 199 -2.83 18.90 16.14
N GLU A 200 -3.74 19.26 17.04
CA GLU A 200 -4.93 20.04 16.74
C GLU A 200 -4.63 21.52 17.01
N ALA A 201 -4.81 22.36 15.99
CA ALA A 201 -4.52 23.79 16.11
C ALA A 201 -5.47 24.47 17.11
N ALA A 202 -4.93 25.44 17.85
CA ALA A 202 -5.69 26.38 18.65
C ALA A 202 -5.68 27.77 17.98
N ALA A 203 -6.20 28.78 18.67
CA ALA A 203 -5.99 30.17 18.26
C ALA A 203 -4.48 30.49 18.17
N ALA A 204 -4.09 31.44 17.31
CA ALA A 204 -2.70 31.69 16.91
C ALA A 204 -1.70 31.89 18.07
N ASP A 205 -2.15 32.39 19.22
CA ASP A 205 -1.33 32.68 20.40
C ASP A 205 -1.52 31.66 21.55
N GLN A 206 -2.20 30.55 21.28
CA GLN A 206 -2.48 29.49 22.24
C GLN A 206 -1.70 28.23 21.90
N PRO A 207 -1.32 27.43 22.92
CA PRO A 207 -0.77 26.10 22.67
C PRO A 207 -1.82 25.24 21.94
N PRO A 208 -1.38 24.22 21.19
CA PRO A 208 -2.29 23.27 20.55
C PRO A 208 -3.31 22.68 21.54
N ILE A 209 -4.53 22.42 21.07
CA ILE A 209 -5.61 21.84 21.89
C ILE A 209 -5.25 20.43 22.33
N SER A 210 -4.72 19.64 21.39
CA SER A 210 -4.19 18.31 21.59
C SER A 210 -2.90 18.18 20.78
N SER A 211 -1.91 17.45 21.30
CA SER A 211 -0.63 17.22 20.63
C SER A 211 -0.06 15.86 21.02
N VAL A 212 0.47 15.15 20.04
CA VAL A 212 1.26 13.92 20.20
C VAL A 212 2.63 14.16 19.59
N GLN A 213 3.67 13.82 20.34
CA GLN A 213 5.06 13.96 19.91
C GLN A 213 5.72 12.59 19.77
N VAL A 214 6.36 12.35 18.63
CA VAL A 214 7.04 11.09 18.30
C VAL A 214 8.50 11.39 18.01
N PRO A 215 9.44 10.96 18.87
CA PRO A 215 10.86 11.09 18.57
C PRO A 215 11.23 10.08 17.47
N ILE A 216 11.89 10.54 16.42
CA ILE A 216 12.33 9.72 15.28
C ILE A 216 13.77 10.08 14.88
N VAL A 217 14.38 9.26 14.04
CA VAL A 217 15.66 9.57 13.40
C VAL A 217 15.43 9.82 11.92
N LEU A 218 15.97 10.93 11.41
CA LEU A 218 15.92 11.28 10.00
C LEU A 218 17.21 10.86 9.31
N GLU A 219 17.09 10.25 8.14
CA GLU A 219 18.20 9.93 7.27
C GLU A 219 18.11 10.71 5.95
N PRO A 220 19.25 11.05 5.32
CA PRO A 220 19.25 11.61 3.97
C PRO A 220 18.69 10.62 2.94
N GLY A 221 18.05 11.15 1.90
CA GLY A 221 17.63 10.37 0.73
C GLY A 221 16.13 10.16 0.64
N GLN A 222 15.75 9.31 -0.32
CA GLN A 222 14.38 9.00 -0.65
C GLN A 222 13.88 7.82 0.20
N ARG A 223 12.63 7.90 0.67
CA ARG A 223 11.91 6.78 1.30
C ARG A 223 11.95 5.54 0.42
N LEU A 224 12.26 4.38 1.01
CA LEU A 224 12.43 3.14 0.25
C LEU A 224 11.18 2.32 0.01
N ILE A 225 10.10 2.51 0.79
CA ILE A 225 8.98 1.58 0.80
C ILE A 225 7.67 2.34 0.65
N ASP A 226 6.90 1.99 -0.39
CA ASP A 226 5.54 2.44 -0.61
C ASP A 226 4.57 1.27 -0.39
N LEU A 227 3.78 1.32 0.68
CA LEU A 227 2.75 0.32 0.96
C LEU A 227 1.42 0.73 0.32
N ASN A 228 1.02 0.01 -0.74
CA ASN A 228 -0.14 0.36 -1.56
C ASN A 228 -1.40 -0.42 -1.18
N ALA A 229 -1.26 -1.67 -0.75
CA ALA A 229 -2.36 -2.44 -0.19
C ALA A 229 -1.91 -3.16 1.10
N PRO A 230 -2.80 -3.27 2.10
CA PRO A 230 -4.21 -2.84 2.07
C PRO A 230 -4.39 -1.32 2.14
N GLU A 231 -5.55 -0.83 1.68
CA GLU A 231 -5.89 0.60 1.77
C GLU A 231 -6.19 1.00 3.22
N LEU A 232 -6.03 2.30 3.51
CA LEU A 232 -6.29 2.88 4.82
C LEU A 232 -7.71 2.59 5.31
N GLY A 233 -7.82 1.90 6.46
CA GLY A 233 -9.09 1.59 7.09
C GLY A 233 -9.91 0.50 6.40
N SER A 234 -9.34 -0.16 5.39
CA SER A 234 -10.04 -1.18 4.61
C SER A 234 -10.48 -2.37 5.46
N THR A 235 -11.59 -2.98 5.04
CA THR A 235 -12.06 -4.27 5.56
C THR A 235 -11.37 -5.38 4.80
N VAL A 236 -10.74 -6.31 5.52
CA VAL A 236 -10.01 -7.44 4.93
C VAL A 236 -10.62 -8.76 5.41
N CYS A 237 -10.91 -9.62 4.45
CA CYS A 237 -11.61 -10.89 4.65
C CYS A 237 -10.67 -12.05 4.33
N GLY A 238 -10.51 -12.98 5.28
CA GLY A 238 -9.63 -14.15 5.07
C GLY A 238 -8.18 -13.75 4.91
N ARG A 239 -7.56 -14.09 3.77
CA ARG A 239 -6.16 -13.80 3.47
C ARG A 239 -5.93 -12.30 3.35
N VAL A 240 -4.91 -11.78 4.04
CA VAL A 240 -4.57 -10.36 4.04
C VAL A 240 -3.53 -10.09 2.95
N PRO A 241 -3.88 -9.51 1.79
CA PRO A 241 -2.90 -9.17 0.77
C PRO A 241 -2.09 -7.96 1.21
N VAL A 242 -0.78 -8.01 0.96
CA VAL A 242 0.13 -6.90 1.18
C VAL A 242 0.94 -6.66 -0.08
N GLN A 243 0.88 -5.45 -0.62
CA GLN A 243 1.59 -5.11 -1.84
C GLN A 243 2.07 -3.66 -1.85
N GLY A 244 3.13 -3.40 -2.59
CA GLY A 244 3.73 -2.08 -2.64
C GLY A 244 4.91 -2.01 -3.58
N TYR A 245 5.62 -0.89 -3.55
CA TYR A 245 6.90 -0.72 -4.22
C TYR A 245 8.00 -0.56 -3.21
N SER A 246 9.18 -1.08 -3.52
CA SER A 246 10.33 -0.87 -2.66
C SER A 246 11.66 -0.83 -3.41
N ASN A 247 12.65 -0.22 -2.78
CA ASN A 247 14.05 -0.27 -3.17
C ASN A 247 14.92 -0.48 -1.92
N THR A 248 14.94 -1.69 -1.38
CA THR A 248 15.60 -2.00 -0.10
C THR A 248 16.97 -2.66 -0.26
N PHE A 249 17.71 -2.74 0.84
CA PHE A 249 18.93 -3.56 0.90
C PHE A 249 18.61 -5.03 0.58
N GLU A 250 19.36 -5.63 -0.36
CA GLU A 250 19.17 -7.00 -0.84
C GLU A 250 17.78 -7.31 -1.40
N ALA A 251 16.98 -6.28 -1.72
CA ALA A 251 15.58 -6.42 -2.15
C ALA A 251 14.67 -7.11 -1.12
N ASN A 252 15.07 -7.15 0.16
CA ASN A 252 14.24 -7.75 1.20
C ASN A 252 13.35 -6.69 1.85
N VAL A 253 12.04 -6.96 1.90
CA VAL A 253 11.06 -6.13 2.62
C VAL A 253 10.49 -6.98 3.75
N VAL A 254 10.60 -6.50 4.99
CA VAL A 254 9.94 -7.11 6.14
C VAL A 254 8.51 -6.60 6.20
N VAL A 255 7.56 -7.53 6.25
CA VAL A 255 6.12 -7.24 6.28
C VAL A 255 5.53 -7.81 7.56
N GLU A 256 4.78 -7.00 8.28
CA GLU A 256 4.25 -7.33 9.60
C GLU A 256 2.74 -7.18 9.65
N LEU A 257 2.10 -8.12 10.35
CA LEU A 257 0.75 -7.98 10.85
C LEU A 257 0.86 -7.80 12.36
N SER A 258 0.38 -6.67 12.87
CA SER A 258 0.38 -6.37 14.29
C SER A 258 -1.02 -6.03 14.79
N ALA A 259 -1.26 -6.19 16.09
CA ALA A 259 -2.45 -5.64 16.71
C ALA A 259 -2.36 -4.12 16.76
N ARG A 260 -3.49 -3.45 17.07
CA ARG A 260 -3.55 -1.98 17.19
C ARG A 260 -2.47 -1.38 18.10
N ASP A 261 -2.11 -2.07 19.19
CA ASP A 261 -1.07 -1.61 20.14
C ASP A 261 0.37 -1.80 19.62
N GLY A 262 0.53 -2.33 18.40
CA GLY A 262 1.82 -2.62 17.79
C GLY A 262 2.41 -3.97 18.17
N SER A 263 1.73 -4.79 18.99
CA SER A 263 2.18 -6.15 19.27
C SER A 263 2.16 -7.00 18.00
N LEU A 264 3.30 -7.62 17.68
CA LEU A 264 3.45 -8.45 16.49
C LEU A 264 2.55 -9.70 16.60
N LEU A 265 1.75 -9.94 15.56
CA LEU A 265 0.92 -11.15 15.43
C LEU A 265 1.57 -12.14 14.47
N GLU A 266 2.03 -11.65 13.31
CA GLU A 266 2.69 -12.45 12.29
C GLU A 266 3.67 -11.58 11.50
N GLN A 267 4.74 -12.18 10.99
CA GLN A 267 5.74 -11.51 10.17
C GLN A 267 6.12 -12.41 8.99
N THR A 268 6.31 -11.79 7.83
CA THR A 268 6.82 -12.45 6.63
C THR A 268 7.79 -11.52 5.91
N THR A 269 8.31 -11.98 4.78
CA THR A 269 9.19 -11.21 3.91
C THR A 269 8.69 -11.24 2.48
N ALA A 270 8.93 -10.18 1.75
CA ALA A 270 8.68 -10.10 0.32
C ALA A 270 9.95 -9.63 -0.41
N MET A 271 10.12 -10.10 -1.65
CA MET A 271 11.15 -9.57 -2.53
C MET A 271 10.62 -8.32 -3.22
N GLY A 272 11.43 -7.26 -3.23
CA GLY A 272 11.14 -5.99 -3.88
C GLY A 272 12.27 -5.52 -4.81
N GLY A 273 12.47 -4.21 -4.91
CA GLY A 273 13.57 -3.62 -5.69
C GLY A 273 14.84 -3.44 -4.86
N ASN A 274 15.96 -3.19 -5.54
CA ASN A 274 17.24 -2.87 -4.91
C ASN A 274 18.14 -2.04 -5.85
N LEU A 275 19.31 -1.63 -5.35
CA LEU A 275 20.37 -0.95 -6.11
C LEU A 275 19.90 0.33 -6.82
N GLY A 276 18.96 1.05 -6.22
CA GLY A 276 18.42 2.30 -6.78
C GLY A 276 17.21 2.10 -7.69
N ILE A 277 16.77 0.85 -7.88
CA ILE A 277 15.65 0.50 -8.75
C ILE A 277 14.49 0.05 -7.88
N TYR A 278 13.37 0.79 -7.93
CA TYR A 278 12.14 0.37 -7.29
C TYR A 278 11.51 -0.79 -8.06
N ALA A 279 11.04 -1.80 -7.34
CA ALA A 279 10.21 -2.87 -7.88
C ALA A 279 9.07 -3.19 -6.94
N GLU A 280 8.03 -3.81 -7.48
CA GLU A 280 6.89 -4.26 -6.70
C GLU A 280 7.33 -5.35 -5.71
N PHE A 281 6.82 -5.26 -4.48
CA PHE A 281 6.81 -6.38 -3.55
C PHE A 281 5.36 -6.79 -3.31
N ALA A 282 5.13 -8.09 -3.16
CA ALA A 282 3.83 -8.63 -2.82
C ALA A 282 3.97 -9.87 -1.95
N THR A 283 3.10 -9.98 -0.94
CA THR A 283 2.98 -11.12 -0.04
C THR A 283 1.57 -11.15 0.56
N TYR A 284 1.31 -12.08 1.46
CA TYR A 284 0.05 -12.14 2.18
C TYR A 284 0.22 -12.80 3.55
N PHE A 285 -0.74 -12.55 4.43
CA PHE A 285 -0.92 -13.34 5.65
C PHE A 285 -2.12 -14.27 5.50
N ASP A 286 -1.93 -15.54 5.83
CA ASP A 286 -3.02 -16.53 5.98
C ASP A 286 -3.63 -16.46 7.41
N PHE A 287 -3.73 -15.24 7.94
CA PHE A 287 -4.11 -15.01 9.32
C PHE A 287 -5.61 -15.26 9.52
N VAL A 288 -5.95 -16.26 10.34
CA VAL A 288 -7.34 -16.63 10.63
C VAL A 288 -7.83 -15.87 11.86
N VAL A 289 -8.88 -15.06 11.68
CA VAL A 289 -9.59 -14.41 12.79
C VAL A 289 -10.91 -15.12 13.10
N THR A 290 -11.14 -15.44 14.38
CA THR A 290 -12.38 -16.05 14.86
C THR A 290 -13.45 -15.02 15.25
N SER A 291 -13.05 -13.76 15.42
CA SER A 291 -13.92 -12.61 15.66
C SER A 291 -13.34 -11.37 14.98
N PRO A 292 -14.15 -10.38 14.61
CA PRO A 292 -13.65 -9.12 14.03
C PRO A 292 -12.53 -8.51 14.88
N ARG A 293 -11.45 -8.04 14.25
CA ARG A 293 -10.29 -7.44 14.94
C ARG A 293 -9.69 -6.24 14.20
N ALA A 294 -9.38 -5.18 14.94
CA ALA A 294 -8.54 -4.09 14.47
C ALA A 294 -7.06 -4.51 14.44
N ALA A 295 -6.38 -4.26 13.33
CA ALA A 295 -4.98 -4.61 13.13
C ALA A 295 -4.24 -3.54 12.32
N LEU A 296 -2.91 -3.63 12.30
CA LEU A 296 -2.02 -2.81 11.49
C LEU A 296 -1.21 -3.71 10.55
N ILE A 297 -1.12 -3.32 9.27
CA ILE A 297 -0.20 -3.93 8.30
C ILE A 297 1.00 -3.02 8.12
N GLY A 298 2.17 -3.54 8.48
CA GLY A 298 3.46 -2.89 8.42
C GLY A 298 4.29 -3.35 7.22
N ALA A 299 5.06 -2.44 6.62
CA ALA A 299 6.16 -2.77 5.73
C ALA A 299 7.37 -1.90 6.05
N GLN A 300 8.56 -2.50 6.11
CA GLN A 300 9.79 -1.84 6.53
C GLN A 300 11.05 -2.50 5.96
N GLU A 301 12.15 -1.74 5.94
CA GLU A 301 13.48 -2.30 5.83
C GLU A 301 14.04 -2.50 7.24
N ILE A 302 14.80 -3.58 7.44
CA ILE A 302 15.64 -3.74 8.63
C ILE A 302 17.06 -3.39 8.25
N SER A 303 17.61 -2.35 8.87
CA SER A 303 18.95 -1.86 8.56
C SER A 303 19.99 -2.96 8.83
N PRO A 304 20.83 -3.34 7.86
CA PRO A 304 21.89 -4.31 8.09
C PRO A 304 22.99 -3.77 9.03
N ARG A 305 23.01 -2.45 9.28
CA ARG A 305 23.98 -1.80 10.15
C ARG A 305 23.77 -2.14 11.63
N ASP A 306 22.51 -2.16 12.06
CA ASP A 306 22.15 -2.20 13.49
C ASP A 306 20.80 -2.85 13.80
N GLY A 307 20.09 -3.37 12.78
CA GLY A 307 18.80 -4.03 12.95
C GLY A 307 17.63 -3.06 13.18
N MET A 308 17.84 -1.75 13.08
CA MET A 308 16.76 -0.77 13.24
C MET A 308 15.84 -0.77 12.02
N ALA A 309 14.55 -0.60 12.28
CA ALA A 309 13.53 -0.35 11.27
C ALA A 309 13.79 0.97 10.52
N VAL A 310 13.65 0.92 9.20
CA VAL A 310 13.77 2.08 8.31
C VAL A 310 12.54 2.17 7.39
N ASP A 311 11.97 3.37 7.30
CA ASP A 311 10.77 3.71 6.53
C ASP A 311 9.57 2.80 6.83
N HIS A 312 9.39 2.46 8.10
CA HIS A 312 8.28 1.61 8.54
C HIS A 312 6.94 2.35 8.41
N VAL A 313 6.12 1.90 7.46
CA VAL A 313 4.75 2.37 7.27
C VAL A 313 3.79 1.34 7.87
N ARG A 314 2.82 1.78 8.66
CA ARG A 314 1.77 0.92 9.25
C ARG A 314 0.38 1.42 8.88
N VAL A 315 -0.39 0.59 8.18
CA VAL A 315 -1.74 0.91 7.71
C VAL A 315 -2.79 0.18 8.56
N PRO A 316 -3.75 0.88 9.18
CA PRO A 316 -4.85 0.26 9.91
C PRO A 316 -5.83 -0.47 8.99
N VAL A 317 -6.25 -1.66 9.40
CA VAL A 317 -7.25 -2.49 8.74
C VAL A 317 -8.21 -3.14 9.72
N SER A 318 -9.39 -3.49 9.21
CA SER A 318 -10.41 -4.23 9.95
C SER A 318 -10.46 -5.67 9.44
N LEU A 319 -9.97 -6.63 10.24
CA LEU A 319 -9.96 -8.04 9.89
C LEU A 319 -11.27 -8.71 10.32
N TYR A 320 -11.83 -9.54 9.46
CA TYR A 320 -13.08 -10.26 9.75
C TYR A 320 -12.98 -11.76 9.42
N PRO A 321 -13.71 -12.62 10.16
CA PRO A 321 -13.82 -14.04 9.84
C PRO A 321 -14.42 -14.23 8.44
N ALA A 322 -14.00 -15.30 7.74
CA ALA A 322 -14.62 -15.71 6.50
C ALA A 322 -16.11 -16.02 6.71
N GLY A 323 -17.00 -15.50 5.85
CA GLY A 323 -18.45 -15.67 5.96
C GLY A 323 -19.12 -14.75 6.99
N HIS A 324 -18.39 -13.80 7.58
CA HIS A 324 -19.00 -12.74 8.40
C HIS A 324 -19.90 -11.84 7.54
N SER A 325 -20.90 -11.16 8.10
CA SER A 325 -21.80 -10.29 7.29
C SER A 325 -21.09 -9.13 6.57
N ALA A 326 -19.99 -8.65 7.14
CA ALA A 326 -19.07 -7.68 6.51
C ALA A 326 -18.12 -8.31 5.46
N CYS A 327 -18.12 -9.64 5.37
CA CYS A 327 -17.34 -10.49 4.47
C CYS A 327 -18.21 -11.65 3.93
N PRO A 328 -19.29 -11.33 3.19
CA PRO A 328 -20.33 -12.28 2.80
C PRO A 328 -19.86 -13.36 1.81
#